data_AF-A0A4Q5RAI3-F1
#
_entry.id   AF-A0A4Q5RAI3-F1
#
_cell.length_a   1.000
_cell.length_b   1.000
_cell.length_c   1.000
_cell.angle_alpha   90.00
_cell.angle_beta   90.00
_cell.angle_gamma   90.00
#
_symmetry.space_group_name_H-M   'P 1'
#
loop_
_entity.id
_entity.type
_entity.pdbx_description
1 polymer ?
#
loop_
_entity_poly.entity_id
_entity_poly.type
_entity_poly.pdbx_seq_one_letter_code
_entity_poly.pdbx_strand_id
1 'polypeptide(L)'
;MNEAGKMKYGFGSYPFFLAGIVFFFIIDGYSNFINLIPVQDMILYSAYWLLIAYVLLYISNLKFRSVQKAGLFSAFLIAAYLFFGDIKSGLAVIPFLDRFSVVCVILVCLAFFIFRFLSKSKNNFFRTATYLNILFLTLITVDICRIFFGTPAHAAPSNKTENLPVLPSGVRRPDVYLIILDEYAGNPVLKKHFDFDNSVFLNSLKSRSFFVSSNSISNYSSTPLSVASMFEMDYLQWADKGKAVTVEDYSEAEKTMENSFLLSSLKHHGYDFYNHSIFNIGDKPSAFDPELLPTNLKLITSKTLGNQFRKNILALGSLPVHFLLLSVFFVLHGVNENFRYLSFSVSAAVAGAVLLLFMLPSMITRDNRGVAANMNLLTTMLLGGFWHGASWNFIIWGALHG
;
A
#
# COMPACT_ATOMS: atom_id res chain seq x y z
N MET A 1 -33.58 52.08 15.65
CA MET A 1 -34.10 50.99 14.82
C MET A 1 -32.98 49.98 14.63
N ASN A 2 -33.24 48.73 15.03
CA ASN A 2 -32.32 47.59 14.97
C ASN A 2 -31.84 47.31 13.54
N GLU A 3 -30.54 47.43 13.27
CA GLU A 3 -29.91 46.66 12.20
C GLU A 3 -29.72 45.22 12.69
N ALA A 4 -30.80 44.44 12.61
CA ALA A 4 -30.73 43.00 12.75
C ALA A 4 -29.76 42.43 11.70
N GLY A 5 -28.81 41.62 12.19
CA GLY A 5 -27.68 41.14 11.42
C GLY A 5 -28.11 40.31 10.22
N LYS A 6 -27.78 40.79 9.02
CA LYS A 6 -27.68 39.94 7.84
C LYS A 6 -26.55 38.95 8.08
N MET A 7 -26.88 37.69 8.41
CA MET A 7 -25.94 36.59 8.30
C MET A 7 -25.51 36.50 6.82
N LYS A 8 -24.36 37.08 6.48
CA LYS A 8 -23.72 36.84 5.18
C LYS A 8 -23.25 35.39 5.19
N TYR A 9 -24.05 34.51 4.60
CA TYR A 9 -23.63 33.16 4.21
C TYR A 9 -22.48 33.31 3.20
N GLY A 10 -21.25 33.23 3.69
CA GLY A 10 -20.05 33.31 2.87
C GLY A 10 -19.45 31.93 2.65
N PHE A 11 -18.50 31.81 1.73
CA PHE A 11 -17.92 30.52 1.36
C PHE A 11 -17.29 29.77 2.55
N GLY A 12 -16.83 30.45 3.59
CA GLY A 12 -16.33 29.85 4.85
C GLY A 12 -17.40 29.45 5.87
N SER A 13 -18.69 29.62 5.57
CA SER A 13 -19.78 29.18 6.45
C SER A 13 -19.83 27.65 6.56
N TYR A 14 -19.35 26.93 5.54
CA TYR A 14 -19.30 25.48 5.49
C TYR A 14 -17.89 24.98 5.14
N PRO A 15 -17.43 23.86 5.72
CA PRO A 15 -16.09 23.30 5.51
C PRO A 15 -16.02 22.47 4.22
N PHE A 16 -16.27 23.09 3.06
CA PHE A 16 -16.19 22.41 1.75
C PHE A 16 -14.80 21.81 1.47
N PHE A 17 -13.75 22.33 2.10
CA PHE A 17 -12.39 21.82 2.06
C PHE A 17 -12.29 20.34 2.51
N LEU A 18 -13.25 19.82 3.29
CA LEU A 18 -13.30 18.38 3.58
C LEU A 18 -13.50 17.53 2.33
N ALA A 19 -14.50 17.88 1.52
CA ALA A 19 -14.70 17.26 0.21
C ALA A 19 -13.54 17.60 -0.72
N GLY A 20 -13.03 18.83 -0.64
CA GLY A 20 -11.85 19.29 -1.37
C GLY A 20 -10.62 18.40 -1.16
N ILE A 21 -10.33 17.98 0.08
CA ILE A 21 -9.22 17.07 0.40
C ILE A 21 -9.41 15.71 -0.29
N VAL A 22 -10.62 15.16 -0.24
CA VAL A 22 -10.93 13.85 -0.84
C VAL A 22 -10.79 13.91 -2.36
N PHE A 23 -11.38 14.92 -2.99
CA PHE A 23 -11.29 15.09 -4.44
C PHE A 23 -9.87 15.42 -4.89
N PHE A 24 -9.15 16.27 -4.17
CA PHE A 24 -7.75 16.57 -4.45
C PHE A 24 -6.90 15.30 -4.41
N PHE A 25 -7.01 14.47 -3.36
CA PHE A 25 -6.27 13.20 -3.26
C PHE A 25 -6.49 12.29 -4.48
N ILE A 26 -7.73 12.20 -4.96
CA ILE A 26 -8.11 11.29 -6.05
C ILE A 26 -7.74 11.87 -7.42
N ILE A 27 -7.95 13.18 -7.63
CA ILE A 27 -7.67 13.85 -8.90
C ILE A 27 -6.17 14.04 -9.09
N ASP A 28 -5.43 14.50 -8.06
CA ASP A 28 -3.97 14.57 -8.10
C ASP A 28 -3.38 13.19 -8.36
N GLY A 29 -3.85 12.19 -7.60
CA GLY A 29 -3.47 10.79 -7.80
C GLY A 29 -3.71 10.31 -9.24
N TYR A 30 -4.89 10.58 -9.82
CA TYR A 30 -5.18 10.23 -11.20
C TYR A 30 -4.34 11.03 -12.22
N SER A 31 -4.03 12.30 -11.94
CA SER A 31 -3.20 13.12 -12.82
C SER A 31 -1.78 12.58 -12.98
N ASN A 32 -1.31 11.80 -11.99
CA ASN A 32 -0.02 11.10 -12.04
C ASN A 32 -0.12 9.74 -12.74
N PHE A 33 -1.31 9.15 -12.86
CA PHE A 33 -1.55 7.80 -13.38
C PHE A 33 -2.70 7.78 -14.40
N ILE A 34 -2.70 8.73 -15.35
CA ILE A 34 -3.79 8.91 -16.32
C ILE A 34 -3.98 7.61 -17.11
N ASN A 35 -5.23 7.17 -17.26
CA ASN A 35 -5.63 5.91 -17.91
C ASN A 35 -5.15 4.62 -17.23
N LEU A 36 -4.58 4.67 -16.02
CA LEU A 36 -4.17 3.47 -15.25
C LEU A 36 -5.13 3.15 -14.09
N ILE A 37 -6.01 4.08 -13.73
CA ILE A 37 -6.99 3.90 -12.65
C ILE A 37 -8.40 3.91 -13.26
N PRO A 38 -9.18 2.83 -13.10
CA PRO A 38 -10.57 2.81 -13.55
C PRO A 38 -11.39 3.93 -12.90
N VAL A 39 -12.15 4.67 -13.71
CA VAL A 39 -12.98 5.79 -13.24
C VAL A 39 -14.02 5.31 -12.22
N GLN A 40 -14.54 4.09 -12.37
CA GLN A 40 -15.49 3.50 -11.42
C GLN A 40 -14.88 3.37 -10.02
N ASP A 41 -13.64 2.90 -9.90
CA ASP A 41 -12.95 2.76 -8.61
C ASP A 41 -12.75 4.12 -7.96
N MET A 42 -12.42 5.15 -8.74
CA MET A 42 -12.28 6.53 -8.25
C MET A 42 -13.59 7.07 -7.68
N ILE A 43 -14.71 6.83 -8.37
CA ILE A 43 -16.04 7.27 -7.92
C ILE A 43 -16.43 6.57 -6.62
N LEU A 44 -16.27 5.24 -6.56
CA LEU A 44 -16.60 4.45 -5.36
C LEU A 44 -15.73 4.86 -4.18
N TYR A 45 -14.43 5.06 -4.40
CA TYR A 45 -13.50 5.48 -3.36
C TYR A 45 -13.77 6.93 -2.88
N SER A 46 -14.14 7.83 -3.80
CA SER A 46 -14.60 9.18 -3.46
C SER A 46 -15.83 9.12 -2.56
N ALA A 47 -16.84 8.35 -2.94
CA ALA A 47 -18.08 8.20 -2.18
C ALA A 47 -17.82 7.65 -0.76
N TYR A 48 -16.96 6.63 -0.65
CA TYR A 48 -16.53 6.07 0.62
C TYR A 48 -15.87 7.11 1.54
N TRP A 49 -14.92 7.89 1.02
CA TRP A 49 -14.22 8.90 1.83
C TRP A 49 -15.05 10.14 2.13
N LEU A 50 -15.97 10.53 1.24
CA LEU A 50 -16.94 11.59 1.53
C LEU A 50 -17.89 11.18 2.66
N LEU A 51 -18.31 9.92 2.71
CA LEU A 51 -19.11 9.39 3.82
C LEU A 51 -18.33 9.42 5.13
N ILE A 52 -17.07 8.96 5.14
CA ILE A 52 -16.20 9.05 6.32
C ILE A 52 -16.02 10.51 6.75
N ALA A 53 -15.78 11.43 5.80
CA ALA A 53 -15.62 12.84 6.08
C ALA A 53 -16.86 13.44 6.74
N TYR A 54 -18.04 13.08 6.26
CA TYR A 54 -19.31 13.49 6.84
C TYR A 54 -19.49 12.96 8.27
N VAL A 55 -19.22 11.67 8.50
CA VAL A 55 -19.31 11.04 9.83
C VAL A 55 -18.34 11.71 10.82
N LEU A 56 -17.08 11.92 10.40
CA LEU A 56 -16.08 12.60 11.23
C LEU A 56 -16.48 14.04 11.54
N LEU A 57 -17.02 14.78 10.56
CA LEU A 57 -17.52 16.13 10.76
C LEU A 57 -18.66 16.15 11.77
N TYR A 58 -19.62 15.22 11.63
CA TYR A 58 -20.75 15.09 12.55
C TYR A 58 -20.27 14.83 13.98
N ILE A 59 -19.44 13.80 14.20
CA ILE A 59 -18.90 13.44 15.52
C ILE A 59 -18.09 14.61 16.11
N SER A 60 -17.24 15.24 15.32
CA SER A 60 -16.44 16.39 15.76
C SER A 60 -17.32 17.58 16.13
N ASN A 61 -18.42 17.79 15.41
CA ASN A 61 -19.35 18.88 15.68
C ASN A 61 -20.12 18.69 16.99
N LEU A 62 -20.39 17.45 17.41
CA LEU A 62 -20.96 17.17 18.74
C LEU A 62 -20.08 17.74 19.86
N LYS A 63 -18.75 17.70 19.69
CA LYS A 63 -17.79 18.21 20.66
C LYS A 63 -17.54 19.71 20.55
N PHE A 64 -17.23 20.20 19.35
CA PHE A 64 -16.81 21.59 19.15
C PHE A 64 -17.98 22.58 19.04
N ARG A 65 -19.19 22.10 18.71
CA ARG A 65 -20.40 22.90 18.46
C ARG A 65 -20.17 24.05 17.47
N SER A 66 -19.24 23.84 16.54
CA SER A 66 -18.88 24.78 15.48
C SER A 66 -18.43 23.96 14.28
N VAL A 67 -19.15 24.13 13.18
CA VAL A 67 -18.92 23.38 11.93
C VAL A 67 -17.51 23.65 11.38
N GLN A 68 -16.97 24.86 11.56
CA GLN A 68 -15.62 25.21 11.13
C GLN A 68 -14.55 24.48 11.94
N LYS A 69 -14.66 24.47 13.28
CA LYS A 69 -13.71 23.75 14.14
C LYS A 69 -13.77 22.25 13.93
N ALA A 70 -14.99 21.72 13.83
CA ALA A 70 -15.23 20.32 13.50
C ALA A 70 -14.59 19.98 12.15
N GLY A 71 -14.83 20.82 11.14
CA GLY A 71 -14.24 20.68 9.81
C GLY A 71 -12.71 20.67 9.84
N LEU A 72 -12.08 21.62 10.54
CA LEU A 72 -10.62 21.69 10.64
C LEU A 72 -10.02 20.43 11.30
N PHE A 73 -10.65 19.95 12.37
CA PHE A 73 -10.19 18.73 13.05
C PHE A 73 -10.39 17.49 12.16
N SER A 74 -11.55 17.34 11.53
CA SER A 74 -11.82 16.24 10.60
C SER A 74 -10.89 16.28 9.38
N ALA A 75 -10.58 17.46 8.85
CA ALA A 75 -9.66 17.62 7.72
C ALA A 75 -8.25 17.19 8.08
N PHE A 76 -7.78 17.53 9.29
CA PHE A 76 -6.50 17.05 9.77
C PHE A 76 -6.46 15.52 9.81
N LEU A 77 -7.50 14.86 10.36
CA LEU A 77 -7.54 13.40 10.46
C LEU A 77 -7.57 12.72 9.07
N ILE A 78 -8.38 13.25 8.15
CA ILE A 78 -8.48 12.73 6.78
C ILE A 78 -7.16 12.93 6.03
N ALA A 79 -6.57 14.12 6.13
CA ALA A 79 -5.29 14.41 5.48
C ALA A 79 -4.16 13.54 6.04
N ALA A 80 -4.10 13.36 7.36
CA ALA A 80 -3.15 12.48 8.03
C ALA A 80 -3.29 11.01 7.60
N TYR A 81 -4.50 10.57 7.25
CA TYR A 81 -4.73 9.22 6.73
C TYR A 81 -4.37 9.11 5.25
N LEU A 82 -4.95 9.97 4.39
CA LEU A 82 -4.84 9.88 2.93
C LEU A 82 -3.41 10.16 2.47
N PHE A 83 -2.79 11.21 2.98
CA PHE A 83 -1.45 11.66 2.57
C PHE A 83 -0.33 11.14 3.49
N PHE A 84 -0.58 10.06 4.25
CA PHE A 84 0.39 9.55 5.22
C PHE A 84 1.76 9.27 4.60
N GLY A 85 1.79 8.59 3.45
CA GLY A 85 3.02 8.25 2.75
C GLY A 85 3.78 9.50 2.30
N ASP A 86 3.09 10.51 1.77
CA ASP A 86 3.72 11.75 1.33
C ASP A 86 4.25 12.57 2.51
N ILE A 87 3.51 12.60 3.63
CA ILE A 87 3.98 13.19 4.91
C ILE A 87 5.25 12.49 5.39
N LYS A 88 5.26 11.15 5.43
CA LYS A 88 6.42 10.35 5.83
C LYS A 88 7.61 10.62 4.92
N SER A 89 7.41 10.59 3.60
CA SER A 89 8.44 10.88 2.60
C SER A 89 9.01 12.30 2.74
N GLY A 90 8.16 13.30 3.01
CA GLY A 90 8.61 14.67 3.26
C GLY A 90 9.44 14.82 4.54
N LEU A 91 9.16 14.02 5.57
CA LEU A 91 9.94 14.00 6.82
C LEU A 91 11.21 13.15 6.76
N ALA A 92 11.34 12.28 5.75
CA ALA A 92 12.46 11.35 5.62
C ALA A 92 13.83 12.00 5.39
N VAL A 93 13.87 13.33 5.21
CA VAL A 93 15.11 14.14 5.27
C VAL A 93 15.88 13.88 6.57
N ILE A 94 15.18 13.56 7.66
CA ILE A 94 15.77 13.13 8.93
C ILE A 94 15.55 11.61 9.08
N PRO A 95 16.63 10.79 9.11
CA PRO A 95 16.51 9.32 9.10
C PRO A 95 15.63 8.71 10.21
N PHE A 96 15.58 9.36 11.38
CA PHE A 96 14.72 8.92 12.48
C PHE A 96 13.22 9.10 12.18
N LEU A 97 12.85 10.11 11.40
CA LEU A 97 11.47 10.42 11.03
C LEU A 97 10.94 9.57 9.87
N ASP A 98 11.80 8.81 9.19
CA ASP A 98 11.36 7.84 8.17
C ASP A 98 10.70 6.59 8.78
N ARG A 99 10.72 6.44 10.10
CA ARG A 99 10.07 5.30 10.78
C ARG A 99 8.55 5.48 10.84
N PHE A 100 7.81 4.50 10.33
CA PHE A 100 6.34 4.46 10.36
C PHE A 100 5.77 4.82 11.75
N SER A 101 6.26 4.17 12.80
CA SER A 101 5.78 4.36 14.18
C SER A 101 6.01 5.78 14.69
N VAL A 102 7.13 6.41 14.32
CA VAL A 102 7.47 7.77 14.75
C VAL A 102 6.51 8.78 14.13
N VAL A 103 6.23 8.66 12.83
CA VAL A 103 5.26 9.52 12.14
C VAL A 103 3.86 9.35 12.73
N CYS A 104 3.43 8.13 13.04
CA CYS A 104 2.15 7.88 13.72
C CYS A 104 2.05 8.58 15.08
N VAL A 105 3.10 8.50 15.92
CA VAL A 105 3.14 9.19 17.22
C VAL A 105 3.06 10.71 17.03
N ILE A 106 3.80 11.27 16.07
CA ILE A 106 3.75 12.70 15.76
C ILE A 106 2.34 13.13 15.35
N LEU A 107 1.70 12.39 14.44
CA LEU A 107 0.35 12.70 13.96
C LEU A 107 -0.69 12.59 15.08
N VAL A 108 -0.58 11.62 15.99
CA VAL A 108 -1.46 11.49 17.17
C VAL A 108 -1.25 12.64 18.15
N CYS A 109 0.01 12.99 18.46
CA CYS A 109 0.35 14.12 19.32
C CYS A 109 -0.17 15.44 18.73
N LEU A 110 -0.04 15.62 17.41
CA LEU A 110 -0.54 16.77 16.69
C LEU A 110 -2.06 16.81 16.68
N ALA A 111 -2.74 15.67 16.47
CA ALA A 111 -4.19 15.55 16.60
C ALA A 111 -4.66 16.02 17.98
N PHE A 112 -4.01 15.53 19.04
CA PHE A 112 -4.34 15.90 20.41
C PHE A 112 -4.13 17.40 20.68
N PHE A 113 -3.02 17.96 20.20
CA PHE A 113 -2.73 19.39 20.32
C PHE A 113 -3.77 20.23 19.58
N ILE A 114 -4.08 19.90 18.33
CA ILE A 114 -5.11 20.58 17.52
C ILE A 114 -6.47 20.48 18.21
N PHE A 115 -6.84 19.30 18.71
CA PHE A 115 -8.08 19.10 19.45
C PHE A 115 -8.17 20.00 20.68
N ARG A 116 -7.12 20.06 21.50
CA ARG A 116 -7.02 20.94 22.69
C ARG A 116 -7.08 22.41 22.31
N PHE A 117 -6.36 22.82 21.27
CA PHE A 117 -6.32 24.19 20.77
C PHE A 117 -7.70 24.65 20.26
N LEU A 118 -8.34 23.86 19.39
CA LEU A 118 -9.67 24.18 18.85
C LEU A 118 -10.75 24.19 19.94
N SER A 119 -10.65 23.27 20.92
CA SER A 119 -11.57 23.20 22.06
C SER A 119 -11.49 24.45 22.93
N LYS A 120 -10.28 25.00 23.16
CA LYS A 120 -10.07 26.19 23.99
C LYS A 120 -10.22 27.51 23.23
N SER A 121 -10.09 27.50 21.91
CA SER A 121 -10.16 28.71 21.09
C SER A 121 -11.56 29.34 21.11
N LYS A 122 -11.64 30.66 21.24
CA LYS A 122 -12.89 31.43 21.08
C LYS A 122 -13.17 31.84 19.63
N ASN A 123 -12.22 31.62 18.72
CA ASN A 123 -12.34 31.98 17.31
C ASN A 123 -13.30 31.01 16.58
N ASN A 124 -14.09 31.53 15.64
CA ASN A 124 -14.96 30.73 14.76
C ASN A 124 -14.26 30.17 13.53
N PHE A 125 -13.00 30.56 13.29
CA PHE A 125 -12.16 30.12 12.16
C PHE A 125 -12.78 30.32 10.77
N PHE A 126 -13.73 31.26 10.63
CA PHE A 126 -14.40 31.53 9.36
C PHE A 126 -13.41 31.88 8.24
N ARG A 127 -12.42 32.74 8.53
CA ARG A 127 -11.39 33.13 7.53
C ARG A 127 -10.52 31.95 7.11
N THR A 128 -10.16 31.09 8.06
CA THR A 128 -9.37 29.87 7.79
C THR A 128 -10.17 28.89 6.92
N ALA A 129 -11.47 28.70 7.21
CA ALA A 129 -12.35 27.87 6.40
C ALA A 129 -12.49 28.40 4.97
N THR A 130 -12.70 29.72 4.81
CA THR A 130 -12.73 30.35 3.47
C THR A 130 -11.43 30.14 2.71
N TYR A 131 -10.28 30.36 3.37
CA TYR A 131 -8.97 30.14 2.76
C TYR A 131 -8.79 28.70 2.29
N LEU A 132 -9.08 27.71 3.14
CA LEU A 132 -8.95 26.30 2.77
C LEU A 132 -9.90 25.89 1.65
N ASN A 133 -11.14 26.41 1.64
CA ASN A 133 -12.08 26.14 0.56
C ASN A 133 -11.54 26.66 -0.79
N ILE A 134 -10.98 27.88 -0.79
CA ILE A 134 -10.35 28.46 -1.99
C ILE A 134 -9.10 27.66 -2.39
N LEU A 135 -8.25 27.30 -1.42
CA LEU A 135 -7.04 26.53 -1.68
C LEU A 135 -7.34 25.21 -2.39
N PHE A 136 -8.23 24.38 -1.84
CA PHE A 136 -8.56 23.09 -2.45
C PHE A 136 -9.28 23.24 -3.79
N LEU A 137 -10.13 24.26 -3.95
CA LEU A 137 -10.75 24.55 -5.24
C LEU A 137 -9.69 24.88 -6.30
N THR A 138 -8.69 25.70 -5.95
CA THR A 138 -7.58 26.05 -6.83
C THR A 138 -6.73 24.83 -7.18
N LEU A 139 -6.34 24.03 -6.18
CA LEU A 139 -5.54 22.81 -6.40
C LEU A 139 -6.25 21.84 -7.35
N ILE A 140 -7.52 21.54 -7.09
CA ILE A 140 -8.34 20.67 -7.96
C ILE A 140 -8.43 21.24 -9.38
N THR A 141 -8.59 22.56 -9.51
CA THR A 141 -8.65 23.21 -10.84
C THR A 141 -7.34 23.05 -11.60
N VAL A 142 -6.20 23.18 -10.93
CA VAL A 142 -4.87 22.96 -11.53
C VAL A 142 -4.72 21.52 -12.02
N ASP A 143 -5.11 20.53 -11.21
CA ASP A 143 -4.99 19.12 -11.59
C ASP A 143 -5.93 18.74 -12.74
N ILE A 144 -7.16 19.30 -12.74
CA ILE A 144 -8.09 19.15 -13.86
C ILE A 144 -7.47 19.74 -15.14
N CYS A 145 -6.88 20.93 -15.08
CA CYS A 145 -6.18 21.52 -16.23
C CYS A 145 -5.01 20.63 -16.68
N ARG A 146 -4.25 20.04 -15.76
CA ARG A 146 -3.16 19.11 -16.08
C ARG A 146 -3.69 17.85 -16.80
N ILE A 147 -4.85 17.34 -16.42
CA ILE A 147 -5.48 16.17 -17.06
C ILE A 147 -5.96 16.51 -18.48
N PHE A 148 -6.60 17.67 -18.69
CA PHE A 148 -7.16 18.04 -19.99
C PHE A 148 -6.14 18.60 -20.99
N PHE A 149 -5.13 19.32 -20.51
CA PHE A 149 -4.11 19.96 -21.34
C PHE A 149 -2.76 19.23 -21.31
N GLY A 150 -2.62 18.20 -20.49
CA GLY A 150 -1.46 17.33 -20.49
C GLY A 150 -1.38 16.53 -21.78
N THR A 151 -0.20 16.48 -22.40
CA THR A 151 0.05 15.54 -23.50
C THR A 151 -0.09 14.11 -22.99
N PRO A 152 -0.99 13.28 -23.53
CA PRO A 152 -1.02 11.87 -23.19
C PRO A 152 0.33 11.26 -23.60
N ALA A 153 1.10 10.81 -22.61
CA ALA A 153 2.48 10.36 -22.82
C ALA A 153 2.58 8.97 -23.50
N HIS A 154 1.48 8.37 -23.92
CA HIS A 154 1.48 6.98 -24.36
C HIS A 154 0.99 6.88 -25.79
N ALA A 155 1.88 6.43 -26.67
CA ALA A 155 1.57 6.07 -28.03
C ALA A 155 0.45 5.03 -28.03
N ALA A 156 -0.52 5.19 -28.92
CA ALA A 156 -1.57 4.20 -29.11
C ALA A 156 -0.93 2.82 -29.36
N PRO A 157 -1.54 1.73 -28.84
CA PRO A 157 -1.07 0.38 -29.13
C PRO A 157 -0.96 0.21 -30.65
N SER A 158 0.19 -0.27 -31.10
CA SER A 158 0.40 -0.61 -32.50
C SER A 158 -0.59 -1.71 -32.85
N ASN A 159 -1.61 -1.40 -33.64
CA ASN A 159 -2.54 -2.40 -34.20
C ASN A 159 -1.77 -3.31 -35.18
N LYS A 160 -0.96 -4.24 -34.67
CA LYS A 160 -0.25 -5.26 -35.46
C LYS A 160 -1.15 -6.43 -35.87
N THR A 161 -2.44 -6.38 -35.56
CA THR A 161 -3.44 -7.39 -35.95
C THR A 161 -3.61 -7.53 -37.46
N GLU A 162 -3.11 -6.59 -38.27
CA GLU A 162 -3.24 -6.65 -39.74
C GLU A 162 -2.28 -7.65 -40.43
N ASN A 163 -1.24 -8.16 -39.76
CA ASN A 163 -0.26 -9.09 -40.36
C ASN A 163 -0.06 -10.36 -39.52
N LEU A 164 -1.14 -11.02 -39.11
CA LEU A 164 -1.03 -12.33 -38.45
C LEU A 164 -0.49 -13.38 -39.44
N PRO A 165 0.56 -14.13 -39.09
CA PRO A 165 1.16 -15.13 -39.97
C PRO A 165 0.16 -16.25 -40.24
N VAL A 166 -0.13 -16.54 -41.52
CA VAL A 166 -1.02 -17.65 -41.89
C VAL A 166 -0.27 -18.98 -41.76
N LEU A 167 -0.76 -19.86 -40.89
CA LEU A 167 -0.21 -21.21 -40.79
C LEU A 167 -0.52 -22.04 -42.06
N PRO A 168 0.47 -22.78 -42.60
CA PRO A 168 0.22 -23.73 -43.68
C PRO A 168 -0.82 -24.79 -43.30
N SER A 169 -1.61 -25.24 -44.28
CA SER A 169 -2.59 -26.30 -44.07
C SER A 169 -1.91 -27.63 -43.70
N GLY A 170 -2.42 -28.34 -42.70
CA GLY A 170 -1.89 -29.63 -42.25
C GLY A 170 -0.80 -29.57 -41.17
N VAL A 171 -0.46 -28.39 -40.66
CA VAL A 171 0.52 -28.24 -39.57
C VAL A 171 -0.09 -28.73 -38.25
N ARG A 172 0.63 -29.62 -37.55
CA ARG A 172 0.29 -30.07 -36.21
C ARG A 172 0.31 -28.88 -35.24
N ARG A 173 -0.71 -28.78 -34.38
CA ARG A 173 -0.84 -27.76 -33.34
C ARG A 173 -0.51 -28.38 -31.97
N PRO A 174 0.76 -28.42 -31.56
CA PRO A 174 1.14 -28.98 -30.27
C PRO A 174 0.75 -28.03 -29.13
N ASP A 175 0.47 -28.58 -27.95
CA ASP A 175 0.36 -27.77 -26.73
C ASP A 175 1.69 -27.05 -26.46
N VAL A 176 1.60 -25.78 -26.06
CA VAL A 176 2.75 -24.92 -25.79
C VAL A 176 2.81 -24.62 -24.30
N TYR A 177 3.93 -24.97 -23.66
CA TYR A 177 4.18 -24.67 -22.25
C TYR A 177 5.25 -23.58 -22.15
N LEU A 178 4.88 -22.42 -21.62
CA LEU A 178 5.80 -21.32 -21.32
C LEU A 178 6.09 -21.30 -19.82
N ILE A 179 7.31 -21.64 -19.44
CA ILE A 179 7.77 -21.67 -18.05
C ILE A 179 8.82 -20.57 -17.88
N ILE A 180 8.53 -19.61 -17.01
CA ILE A 180 9.40 -18.46 -16.73
C ILE A 180 9.84 -18.56 -15.27
N LEU A 181 11.16 -18.55 -15.05
CA LEU A 181 11.76 -18.52 -13.70
C LEU A 181 12.24 -17.10 -13.43
N ASP A 182 11.78 -16.51 -12.33
CA ASP A 182 12.17 -15.15 -11.95
C ASP A 182 13.61 -15.13 -11.41
N GLU A 183 14.36 -14.11 -11.81
CA GLU A 183 15.77 -13.89 -11.45
C GLU A 183 16.72 -15.10 -11.69
N TYR A 184 16.36 -16.05 -12.56
CA TYR A 184 17.21 -17.19 -12.87
C TYR A 184 18.43 -16.78 -13.73
N ALA A 185 19.61 -16.80 -13.12
CA ALA A 185 20.85 -16.41 -13.78
C ALA A 185 21.36 -17.47 -14.77
N GLY A 186 21.87 -17.01 -15.92
CA GLY A 186 22.52 -17.88 -16.90
C GLY A 186 23.83 -18.48 -16.36
N ASN A 187 24.24 -19.62 -16.92
CA ASN A 187 25.46 -20.33 -16.49
C ASN A 187 26.73 -19.46 -16.44
N PRO A 188 26.98 -18.53 -17.39
CA PRO A 188 28.14 -17.63 -17.28
C PRO A 188 28.14 -16.77 -16.02
N VAL A 189 26.97 -16.27 -15.60
CA VAL A 189 26.81 -15.45 -14.39
C VAL A 189 26.96 -16.30 -13.14
N LEU A 190 26.31 -17.46 -13.10
CA LEU A 190 26.42 -18.42 -11.99
C LEU A 190 27.87 -18.83 -11.74
N LYS A 191 28.60 -19.18 -12.80
CA LYS A 191 30.01 -19.58 -12.68
C LYS A 191 30.91 -18.42 -12.24
N LYS A 192 30.69 -17.22 -12.78
CA LYS A 192 31.55 -16.05 -12.51
C LYS A 192 31.34 -15.46 -11.11
N HIS A 193 30.10 -15.38 -10.64
CA HIS A 193 29.74 -14.63 -9.44
C HIS A 193 29.39 -15.53 -8.24
N PHE A 194 29.02 -16.79 -8.48
CA PHE A 194 28.54 -17.71 -7.44
C PHE A 194 29.36 -19.00 -7.34
N ASP A 195 30.43 -19.16 -8.14
CA ASP A 195 31.25 -20.38 -8.23
C ASP A 195 30.41 -21.66 -8.45
N PHE A 196 29.29 -21.52 -9.15
CA PHE A 196 28.33 -22.60 -9.39
C PHE A 196 28.35 -23.03 -10.85
N ASP A 197 28.68 -24.29 -11.11
CA ASP A 197 28.61 -24.88 -12.46
C ASP A 197 27.26 -25.56 -12.71
N ASN A 198 26.44 -24.91 -13.54
CA ASN A 198 25.12 -25.39 -13.91
C ASN A 198 25.14 -26.33 -15.14
N SER A 199 26.33 -26.75 -15.60
CA SER A 199 26.50 -27.57 -16.81
C SER A 199 25.76 -28.91 -16.74
N VAL A 200 25.69 -29.54 -15.57
CA VAL A 200 24.99 -30.82 -15.36
C VAL A 200 23.50 -30.71 -15.72
N PHE A 201 22.83 -29.68 -15.21
CA PHE A 201 21.41 -29.43 -15.51
C PHE A 201 21.21 -29.12 -17.00
N LEU A 202 22.03 -28.23 -17.58
CA LEU A 202 21.93 -27.88 -18.99
C LEU A 202 22.18 -29.08 -19.91
N ASN A 203 23.12 -29.95 -19.58
CA ASN A 203 23.39 -31.17 -20.34
C ASN A 203 22.23 -32.18 -20.21
N SER A 204 21.54 -32.21 -19.07
CA SER A 204 20.33 -33.02 -18.91
C SER A 204 19.16 -32.54 -19.78
N LEU A 205 19.06 -31.23 -20.06
CA LEU A 205 18.09 -30.69 -21.00
C LEU A 205 18.46 -31.06 -22.43
N LYS A 206 19.73 -30.90 -22.80
CA LYS A 206 20.24 -31.29 -24.14
C LYS A 206 20.04 -32.78 -24.42
N SER A 207 20.24 -33.66 -23.43
CA SER A 207 20.03 -35.10 -23.61
C SER A 207 18.55 -35.47 -23.84
N ARG A 208 17.63 -34.62 -23.36
CA ARG A 208 16.20 -34.68 -23.66
C ARG A 208 15.81 -33.95 -24.95
N SER A 209 16.79 -33.58 -25.78
CA SER A 209 16.62 -32.87 -27.05
C SER A 209 16.07 -31.44 -26.93
N PHE A 210 16.16 -30.81 -25.76
CA PHE A 210 15.86 -29.38 -25.65
C PHE A 210 16.96 -28.55 -26.30
N PHE A 211 16.57 -27.49 -26.99
CA PHE A 211 17.48 -26.44 -27.42
C PHE A 211 17.90 -25.60 -26.21
N VAL A 212 19.21 -25.48 -25.98
CA VAL A 212 19.78 -24.69 -24.89
C VAL A 212 20.62 -23.56 -25.47
N SER A 213 20.13 -22.33 -25.35
CA SER A 213 20.89 -21.14 -25.75
C SER A 213 21.93 -20.77 -24.69
N SER A 214 23.19 -20.60 -25.11
CA SER A 214 24.30 -20.28 -24.19
C SER A 214 24.46 -18.79 -23.90
N ASN A 215 23.97 -17.91 -24.78
CA ASN A 215 24.23 -16.46 -24.74
C ASN A 215 22.95 -15.62 -24.83
N SER A 216 21.80 -16.17 -24.43
CA SER A 216 20.56 -15.40 -24.37
C SER A 216 20.63 -14.32 -23.29
N ILE A 217 20.12 -13.14 -23.63
CA ILE A 217 19.98 -11.99 -22.72
C ILE A 217 18.52 -11.57 -22.68
N SER A 218 18.05 -11.06 -21.54
CA SER A 218 16.74 -10.43 -21.47
C SER A 218 16.77 -9.07 -22.18
N ASN A 219 15.64 -8.67 -22.77
CA ASN A 219 15.52 -7.37 -23.43
C ASN A 219 15.53 -6.20 -22.42
N TYR A 220 15.08 -6.47 -21.20
CA TYR A 220 14.95 -5.51 -20.11
C TYR A 220 15.42 -6.13 -18.79
N SER A 221 15.88 -5.30 -17.86
CA SER A 221 16.36 -5.71 -16.53
C SER A 221 15.27 -5.78 -15.46
N SER A 222 14.00 -5.60 -15.85
CA SER A 222 12.83 -5.68 -14.97
C SER A 222 11.89 -6.77 -15.47
N THR A 223 11.39 -7.58 -14.53
CA THR A 223 10.53 -8.74 -14.81
C THR A 223 9.32 -8.37 -15.68
N PRO A 224 8.44 -7.41 -15.32
CA PRO A 224 7.28 -7.08 -16.15
C PRO A 224 7.64 -6.55 -17.54
N LEU A 225 8.68 -5.72 -17.69
CA LEU A 225 9.08 -5.22 -19.01
C LEU A 225 9.63 -6.37 -19.88
N SER A 226 10.38 -7.29 -19.27
CA SER A 226 10.90 -8.47 -19.97
C SER A 226 9.75 -9.39 -20.44
N VAL A 227 8.75 -9.63 -19.60
CA VAL A 227 7.59 -10.45 -19.94
C VAL A 227 6.69 -9.75 -20.96
N ALA A 228 6.42 -8.45 -20.80
CA ALA A 228 5.65 -7.66 -21.76
C ALA A 228 6.31 -7.69 -23.16
N SER A 229 7.62 -7.50 -23.25
CA SER A 229 8.37 -7.62 -24.52
C SER A 229 8.28 -9.03 -25.12
N MET A 230 8.29 -10.07 -24.29
CA MET A 230 8.14 -11.46 -24.74
C MET A 230 6.75 -11.72 -25.34
N PHE A 231 5.69 -11.22 -24.71
CA PHE A 231 4.31 -11.35 -25.18
C PHE A 231 4.04 -10.48 -26.41
N GLU A 232 4.63 -9.29 -26.48
CA GLU A 232 4.52 -8.42 -27.65
C GLU A 232 5.37 -8.92 -28.84
N MET A 233 6.34 -9.81 -28.58
CA MET A 233 7.33 -10.27 -29.56
C MET A 233 8.11 -9.12 -30.22
N ASP A 234 8.29 -8.01 -29.50
CA ASP A 234 9.01 -6.82 -29.96
C ASP A 234 9.62 -6.07 -28.76
N TYR A 235 10.50 -5.12 -29.06
CA TYR A 235 10.97 -4.14 -28.08
C TYR A 235 9.84 -3.16 -27.74
N LEU A 236 9.71 -2.88 -26.44
CA LEU A 236 8.81 -1.88 -25.87
C LEU A 236 9.32 -0.48 -26.24
N GLN A 237 8.71 0.14 -27.25
CA GLN A 237 9.12 1.46 -27.74
C GLN A 237 8.87 2.58 -26.71
N TRP A 238 7.92 2.37 -25.80
CA TRP A 238 7.61 3.29 -24.71
C TRP A 238 8.59 3.17 -23.54
N ALA A 239 9.36 2.08 -23.44
CA ALA A 239 10.27 1.85 -22.33
C ALA A 239 11.64 2.51 -22.60
N ASP A 240 12.00 3.49 -21.78
CA ASP A 240 13.28 4.19 -21.89
C ASP A 240 14.44 3.31 -21.42
N LYS A 241 15.35 2.97 -22.34
CA LYS A 241 16.55 2.17 -22.03
C LYS A 241 17.50 2.98 -21.12
N GLY A 242 17.57 2.60 -19.85
CA GLY A 242 18.55 3.14 -18.88
C GLY A 242 17.95 4.01 -17.75
N LYS A 243 16.63 4.20 -17.71
CA LYS A 243 15.96 4.79 -16.53
C LYS A 243 15.57 3.71 -15.54
N ALA A 244 15.48 4.09 -14.26
CA ALA A 244 14.88 3.22 -13.26
C ALA A 244 13.40 3.01 -13.60
N VAL A 245 12.95 1.76 -13.57
CA VAL A 245 11.58 1.39 -13.91
C VAL A 245 10.61 2.05 -12.94
N THR A 246 9.66 2.81 -13.47
CA THR A 246 8.64 3.52 -12.69
C THR A 246 7.35 2.73 -12.63
N VAL A 247 6.45 3.11 -11.74
CA VAL A 247 5.16 2.42 -11.56
C VAL A 247 4.31 2.51 -12.84
N GLU A 248 4.45 3.59 -13.60
CA GLU A 248 3.83 3.77 -14.90
C GLU A 248 4.33 2.72 -15.90
N ASP A 249 5.65 2.45 -15.93
CA ASP A 249 6.24 1.40 -16.78
C ASP A 249 5.68 0.01 -16.44
N TYR A 250 5.44 -0.28 -15.16
CA TYR A 250 4.81 -1.54 -14.72
C TYR A 250 3.39 -1.66 -15.27
N SER A 251 2.60 -0.59 -15.15
CA SER A 251 1.21 -0.61 -15.61
C SER A 251 1.11 -0.69 -17.13
N GLU A 252 2.02 -0.03 -17.85
CA GLU A 252 2.08 -0.13 -19.31
C GLU A 252 2.55 -1.51 -19.77
N ALA A 253 3.45 -2.17 -19.02
CA ALA A 253 3.79 -3.57 -19.24
C ALA A 253 2.58 -4.50 -19.07
N GLU A 254 1.76 -4.31 -18.03
CA GLU A 254 0.52 -5.09 -17.85
C GLU A 254 -0.45 -4.89 -19.02
N LYS A 255 -0.71 -3.65 -19.44
CA LYS A 255 -1.53 -3.35 -20.62
C LYS A 255 -1.00 -3.97 -21.90
N THR A 256 0.32 -3.98 -22.06
CA THR A 256 0.98 -4.64 -23.19
C THR A 256 0.70 -6.15 -23.17
N MET A 257 0.74 -6.79 -22.00
CA MET A 257 0.40 -8.22 -21.85
C MET A 257 -1.09 -8.51 -22.09
N GLU A 258 -2.00 -7.62 -21.68
CA GLU A 258 -3.45 -7.73 -21.91
C GLU A 258 -3.81 -7.80 -23.40
N ASN A 259 -3.20 -6.95 -24.23
CA ASN A 259 -3.52 -6.85 -25.67
C ASN A 259 -2.36 -7.29 -26.56
N SER A 260 -1.56 -8.25 -26.10
CA SER A 260 -0.32 -8.63 -26.77
C SER A 260 -0.52 -9.33 -28.12
N PHE A 261 0.46 -9.13 -29.01
CA PHE A 261 0.52 -9.82 -30.30
C PHE A 261 0.52 -11.35 -30.17
N LEU A 262 1.30 -11.92 -29.24
CA LEU A 262 1.41 -13.38 -29.07
C LEU A 262 0.06 -14.01 -28.73
N LEU A 263 -0.70 -13.43 -27.78
CA LEU A 263 -2.02 -13.95 -27.41
C LEU A 263 -2.99 -13.85 -28.57
N SER A 264 -3.02 -12.71 -29.24
CA SER A 264 -3.90 -12.48 -30.40
C SER A 264 -3.60 -13.49 -31.52
N SER A 265 -2.32 -13.76 -31.77
CA SER A 265 -1.86 -14.73 -32.76
C SER A 265 -2.22 -16.16 -32.40
N LEU A 266 -1.98 -16.59 -31.15
CA LEU A 266 -2.33 -17.93 -30.69
C LEU A 266 -3.85 -18.16 -30.72
N LYS A 267 -4.63 -17.17 -30.27
CA LYS A 267 -6.10 -17.22 -30.31
C LYS A 267 -6.64 -17.30 -31.74
N HIS A 268 -6.06 -16.53 -32.67
CA HIS A 268 -6.41 -16.61 -34.09
C HIS A 268 -6.20 -18.02 -34.67
N HIS A 269 -5.17 -18.73 -34.19
CA HIS A 269 -4.87 -20.10 -34.60
C HIS A 269 -5.60 -21.20 -33.80
N GLY A 270 -6.55 -20.81 -32.94
CA GLY A 270 -7.43 -21.73 -32.21
C GLY A 270 -6.80 -22.35 -30.97
N TYR A 271 -5.81 -21.69 -30.36
CA TYR A 271 -5.28 -22.10 -29.06
C TYR A 271 -6.09 -21.50 -27.91
N ASP A 272 -6.27 -22.29 -26.86
CA ASP A 272 -6.74 -21.82 -25.56
C ASP A 272 -5.55 -21.41 -24.69
N PHE A 273 -5.71 -20.30 -23.94
CA PHE A 273 -4.69 -19.79 -23.04
C PHE A 273 -5.07 -20.02 -21.57
N TYR A 274 -4.12 -20.57 -20.81
CA TYR A 274 -4.25 -20.84 -19.37
C TYR A 274 -3.15 -20.08 -18.63
N ASN A 275 -3.53 -19.18 -17.71
CA ASN A 275 -2.61 -18.34 -16.97
C ASN A 275 -2.35 -18.89 -15.56
N HIS A 276 -1.09 -19.19 -15.26
CA HIS A 276 -0.61 -19.58 -13.92
C HIS A 276 0.50 -18.65 -13.42
N SER A 277 0.63 -17.47 -14.02
CA SER A 277 1.63 -16.47 -13.63
C SER A 277 1.10 -15.53 -12.55
N ILE A 278 1.98 -14.61 -12.13
CA ILE A 278 1.68 -13.50 -11.21
C ILE A 278 1.11 -12.26 -11.93
N PHE A 279 0.98 -12.30 -13.26
CA PHE A 279 0.52 -11.18 -14.10
C PHE A 279 -0.89 -11.43 -14.62
N ASN A 280 -1.65 -10.35 -14.83
CA ASN A 280 -2.86 -10.41 -15.65
C ASN A 280 -2.43 -10.47 -17.11
N ILE A 281 -2.91 -11.47 -17.86
CA ILE A 281 -2.50 -11.73 -19.24
C ILE A 281 -3.74 -12.04 -20.07
N GLY A 282 -4.03 -11.23 -21.08
CA GLY A 282 -5.28 -11.30 -21.82
C GLY A 282 -6.51 -11.09 -20.94
N ASP A 283 -7.53 -11.91 -21.15
CA ASP A 283 -8.74 -11.98 -20.32
C ASP A 283 -8.58 -12.87 -19.07
N LYS A 284 -7.38 -13.39 -18.81
CA LYS A 284 -7.10 -14.32 -17.71
C LYS A 284 -6.36 -13.60 -16.57
N PRO A 285 -7.02 -13.38 -15.42
CA PRO A 285 -6.38 -12.74 -14.28
C PRO A 285 -5.25 -13.63 -13.73
N SER A 286 -4.32 -12.99 -13.01
CA SER A 286 -3.27 -13.69 -12.28
C SER A 286 -3.86 -14.75 -11.33
N ALA A 287 -3.20 -15.91 -11.24
CA ALA A 287 -3.57 -16.94 -10.29
C ALA A 287 -3.22 -16.56 -8.82
N PHE A 288 -2.40 -15.53 -8.65
CA PHE A 288 -1.91 -15.04 -7.36
C PHE A 288 -2.11 -13.52 -7.25
N ASP A 289 -2.64 -12.99 -6.14
CA ASP A 289 -2.74 -11.53 -5.96
C ASP A 289 -1.32 -10.95 -5.80
N PRO A 290 -0.83 -10.14 -6.75
CA PRO A 290 0.47 -9.51 -6.63
C PRO A 290 0.35 -8.35 -5.63
N GLU A 291 0.27 -8.65 -4.32
CA GLU A 291 0.41 -7.61 -3.28
C GLU A 291 1.75 -6.86 -3.38
N LEU A 292 2.71 -7.41 -4.13
CA LEU A 292 4.04 -6.84 -4.39
C LEU A 292 4.01 -5.58 -5.27
N LEU A 293 3.02 -5.41 -6.16
CA LEU A 293 2.98 -4.28 -7.11
C LEU A 293 1.59 -3.62 -7.10
N PRO A 294 1.49 -2.32 -6.72
CA PRO A 294 0.21 -1.65 -6.68
C PRO A 294 -0.32 -1.40 -8.11
N THR A 295 -1.51 -1.89 -8.41
CA THR A 295 -2.24 -1.65 -9.67
C THR A 295 -3.57 -0.95 -9.39
N ASN A 296 -4.16 -0.31 -10.42
CA ASN A 296 -5.44 0.39 -10.31
C ASN A 296 -5.45 1.40 -9.14
N LEU A 297 -6.48 1.37 -8.28
CA LEU A 297 -6.59 2.22 -7.11
C LEU A 297 -5.46 2.02 -6.08
N LYS A 298 -4.75 0.87 -6.07
CA LYS A 298 -3.59 0.66 -5.19
C LYS A 298 -2.44 1.61 -5.56
N LEU A 299 -2.36 2.12 -6.79
CA LEU A 299 -1.36 3.11 -7.24
C LEU A 299 -1.34 4.34 -6.33
N ILE A 300 -2.53 4.84 -5.97
CA ILE A 300 -2.69 6.01 -5.11
C ILE A 300 -2.87 5.61 -3.64
N THR A 301 -3.57 4.50 -3.36
CA THR A 301 -3.94 4.15 -1.99
C THR A 301 -2.85 3.40 -1.23
N SER A 302 -1.87 2.78 -1.89
CA SER A 302 -0.79 2.00 -1.22
C SER A 302 0.01 2.83 -0.22
N LYS A 303 0.09 4.15 -0.43
CA LYS A 303 0.77 5.10 0.45
C LYS A 303 -0.08 5.59 1.63
N THR A 304 -1.38 5.33 1.64
CA THR A 304 -2.28 5.75 2.73
C THR A 304 -1.94 5.06 4.04
N LEU A 305 -2.33 5.66 5.17
CA LEU A 305 -2.05 5.14 6.50
C LEU A 305 -2.49 3.68 6.67
N GLY A 306 -3.70 3.32 6.23
CA GLY A 306 -4.22 1.96 6.37
C GLY A 306 -3.42 0.91 5.61
N ASN A 307 -3.01 1.22 4.37
CA ASN A 307 -2.21 0.30 3.56
C ASN A 307 -0.76 0.22 4.07
N GLN A 308 -0.17 1.34 4.47
CA GLN A 308 1.14 1.34 5.12
C GLN A 308 1.10 0.58 6.46
N PHE A 309 0.02 0.71 7.23
CA PHE A 309 -0.19 -0.05 8.46
C PHE A 309 -0.29 -1.55 8.17
N ARG A 310 -1.10 -1.98 7.20
CA ARG A 310 -1.20 -3.38 6.76
C ARG A 310 0.16 -3.91 6.32
N LYS A 311 0.90 -3.16 5.48
CA LYS A 311 2.25 -3.51 5.03
C LYS A 311 3.22 -3.69 6.18
N ASN A 312 3.25 -2.74 7.13
CA ASN A 312 4.16 -2.80 8.26
C ASN A 312 3.75 -3.88 9.29
N ILE A 313 2.46 -4.16 9.45
CA ILE A 313 1.98 -5.26 10.31
C ILE A 313 2.28 -6.63 9.72
N LEU A 314 2.07 -6.81 8.42
CA LEU A 314 2.41 -8.05 7.73
C LEU A 314 3.93 -8.27 7.76
N ALA A 315 4.72 -7.21 7.57
CA ALA A 315 6.19 -7.25 7.72
C ALA A 315 6.65 -7.52 9.16
N LEU A 316 5.83 -7.16 10.16
CA LEU A 316 6.08 -7.46 11.57
C LEU A 316 5.78 -8.91 11.94
N GLY A 317 5.31 -9.76 11.02
CA GLY A 317 5.10 -11.19 11.25
C GLY A 317 4.30 -11.44 12.52
N SER A 318 2.97 -11.29 12.44
CA SER A 318 2.06 -11.51 13.57
C SER A 318 2.58 -10.90 14.87
N LEU A 319 2.80 -9.58 14.91
CA LEU A 319 2.97 -8.95 16.21
C LEU A 319 1.72 -9.26 17.04
N PRO A 320 1.81 -9.70 18.29
CA PRO A 320 0.64 -10.18 18.99
C PRO A 320 -0.14 -8.96 19.46
N VAL A 321 -1.13 -8.57 18.65
CA VAL A 321 -2.18 -7.58 18.98
C VAL A 321 -2.73 -7.84 20.39
N HIS A 322 -2.71 -9.11 20.83
CA HIS A 322 -2.99 -9.58 22.18
C HIS A 322 -2.22 -8.87 23.32
N PHE A 323 -0.97 -8.41 23.15
CA PHE A 323 -0.24 -7.73 24.23
C PHE A 323 -0.44 -6.22 24.27
N LEU A 324 -0.71 -5.60 23.12
CA LEU A 324 -1.27 -4.24 23.10
C LEU A 324 -2.65 -4.26 23.78
N LEU A 325 -3.47 -5.29 23.52
CA LEU A 325 -4.73 -5.51 24.20
C LEU A 325 -4.55 -5.79 25.70
N LEU A 326 -3.49 -6.49 26.13
CA LEU A 326 -3.20 -6.74 27.55
C LEU A 326 -2.77 -5.47 28.29
N SER A 327 -1.91 -4.66 27.68
CA SER A 327 -1.48 -3.37 28.25
C SER A 327 -2.61 -2.35 28.24
N VAL A 328 -3.45 -2.34 27.20
CA VAL A 328 -4.71 -1.59 27.16
C VAL A 328 -5.71 -2.10 28.21
N PHE A 329 -5.81 -3.42 28.41
CA PHE A 329 -6.68 -4.03 29.42
C PHE A 329 -6.30 -3.59 30.84
N PHE A 330 -5.00 -3.62 31.21
CA PHE A 330 -4.55 -3.13 32.52
C PHE A 330 -4.82 -1.63 32.69
N VAL A 331 -4.56 -0.81 31.66
CA VAL A 331 -4.85 0.63 31.71
C VAL A 331 -6.35 0.91 31.84
N LEU A 332 -7.20 0.18 31.10
CA LEU A 332 -8.66 0.29 31.22
C LEU A 332 -9.17 -0.17 32.59
N HIS A 333 -8.56 -1.21 33.18
CA HIS A 333 -8.85 -1.65 34.54
C HIS A 333 -8.53 -0.57 35.58
N GLY A 334 -7.40 0.13 35.43
CA GLY A 334 -7.01 1.23 36.33
C GLY A 334 -7.84 2.51 36.16
N VAL A 335 -8.57 2.67 35.06
CA VAL A 335 -9.41 3.85 34.76
C VAL A 335 -10.89 3.61 35.11
N ASN A 336 -11.35 2.36 35.17
CA ASN A 336 -12.77 2.03 35.33
C ASN A 336 -13.16 1.83 36.80
N GLU A 337 -14.15 2.60 37.28
CA GLU A 337 -14.61 2.61 38.68
C GLU A 337 -15.18 1.26 39.18
N ASN A 338 -15.57 0.37 38.28
CA ASN A 338 -16.11 -0.96 38.62
C ASN A 338 -15.04 -2.00 38.97
N PHE A 339 -13.77 -1.76 38.66
CA PHE A 339 -12.69 -2.74 38.82
C PHE A 339 -11.63 -2.27 39.83
N ARG A 340 -12.06 -1.98 41.07
CA ARG A 340 -11.27 -1.33 42.16
C ARG A 340 -10.06 -2.11 42.72
N TYR A 341 -9.45 -3.03 41.98
CA TYR A 341 -8.34 -3.83 42.50
C TYR A 341 -6.97 -3.15 42.36
N LEU A 342 -6.78 -2.22 41.41
CA LEU A 342 -5.50 -1.54 41.16
C LEU A 342 -5.70 -0.05 40.86
N SER A 343 -4.83 0.82 41.39
CA SER A 343 -4.85 2.25 41.06
C SER A 343 -4.35 2.49 39.62
N PHE A 344 -4.72 3.62 39.01
CA PHE A 344 -4.23 4.01 37.68
C PHE A 344 -2.70 3.97 37.59
N SER A 345 -2.02 4.54 38.59
CA SER A 345 -0.55 4.58 38.64
C SER A 345 0.06 3.19 38.72
N VAL A 346 -0.53 2.29 39.49
CA VAL A 346 -0.07 0.89 39.59
C VAL A 346 -0.34 0.14 38.28
N SER A 347 -1.50 0.37 37.66
CA SER A 347 -1.86 -0.26 36.38
C SER A 347 -0.94 0.21 35.24
N ALA A 348 -0.62 1.51 35.21
CA ALA A 348 0.34 2.07 34.27
C ALA A 348 1.77 1.56 34.51
N ALA A 349 2.17 1.40 35.78
CA ALA A 349 3.47 0.83 36.15
C ALA A 349 3.58 -0.65 35.76
N VAL A 350 2.52 -1.44 35.98
CA VAL A 350 2.46 -2.86 35.56
C VAL A 350 2.49 -2.97 34.04
N ALA A 351 1.69 -2.19 33.32
CA ALA A 351 1.73 -2.16 31.86
C ALA A 351 3.12 -1.77 31.33
N GLY A 352 3.75 -0.77 31.94
CA GLY A 352 5.11 -0.35 31.60
C GLY A 352 6.17 -1.42 31.91
N ALA A 353 6.08 -2.09 33.06
CA ALA A 353 6.98 -3.17 33.45
C ALA A 353 6.86 -4.38 32.52
N VAL A 354 5.64 -4.76 32.15
CA VAL A 354 5.35 -5.83 31.18
C VAL A 354 5.96 -5.47 29.81
N LEU A 355 5.74 -4.24 29.32
CA LEU A 355 6.34 -3.78 28.07
C LEU A 355 7.88 -3.74 28.12
N LEU A 356 8.46 -3.30 29.24
CA LEU A 356 9.92 -3.24 29.43
C LEU A 356 10.55 -4.63 29.51
N LEU A 357 9.92 -5.57 30.22
CA LEU A 357 10.38 -6.96 30.29
C LEU A 357 10.44 -7.60 28.89
N PHE A 358 9.52 -7.24 28.00
CA PHE A 358 9.50 -7.73 26.63
C PHE A 358 10.41 -6.98 25.65
N MET A 359 10.73 -5.70 25.91
CA MET A 359 11.72 -4.95 25.12
C MET A 359 13.17 -5.20 25.57
N LEU A 360 13.38 -5.65 26.81
CA LEU A 360 14.70 -5.89 27.41
C LEU A 360 15.62 -6.77 26.56
N PRO A 361 15.17 -7.94 26.04
CA PRO A 361 16.01 -8.78 25.18
C PRO A 361 16.45 -8.06 23.91
N SER A 362 15.56 -7.29 23.27
CA SER A 362 15.89 -6.48 22.09
C SER A 362 16.91 -5.40 22.39
N MET A 363 16.77 -4.73 23.54
CA MET A 363 17.68 -3.69 23.99
C MET A 363 19.08 -4.27 24.30
N ILE A 364 19.15 -5.49 24.82
CA ILE A 364 20.39 -6.20 25.12
C ILE A 364 21.07 -6.69 23.83
N THR A 365 20.33 -7.33 22.92
CA THR A 365 20.88 -7.94 21.70
C THR A 365 21.13 -6.93 20.57
N ARG A 366 20.57 -5.71 20.66
CA ARG A 366 20.59 -4.67 19.61
C ARG A 366 20.06 -5.13 18.25
N ASP A 367 19.34 -6.24 18.21
CA ASP A 367 18.68 -6.74 17.01
C ASP A 367 17.16 -6.58 17.14
N ASN A 368 16.62 -5.72 16.28
CA ASN A 368 15.18 -5.42 16.24
C ASN A 368 14.41 -6.47 15.42
N ARG A 369 15.09 -7.35 14.66
CA ARG A 369 14.45 -8.35 13.80
C ARG A 369 13.94 -9.57 14.56
N GLY A 370 14.42 -9.80 15.79
CA GLY A 370 14.05 -10.95 16.63
C GLY A 370 12.92 -10.69 17.63
N VAL A 371 12.47 -9.44 17.82
CA VAL A 371 11.51 -9.10 18.89
C VAL A 371 10.19 -9.80 18.68
N ALA A 372 9.61 -9.69 17.48
CA ALA A 372 8.35 -10.34 17.16
C ALA A 372 8.46 -11.88 17.21
N ALA A 373 9.56 -12.45 16.72
CA ALA A 373 9.78 -13.90 16.73
C ALA A 373 9.91 -14.46 18.15
N ASN A 374 10.74 -13.83 19.00
CA ASN A 374 10.90 -14.21 20.40
C ASN A 374 9.60 -14.00 21.19
N MET A 375 8.84 -12.94 20.89
CA MET A 375 7.53 -12.71 21.50
C MET A 375 6.50 -13.77 21.08
N ASN A 376 6.47 -14.16 19.81
CA ASN A 376 5.59 -15.21 19.32
C ASN A 376 5.94 -16.56 19.93
N LEU A 377 7.23 -16.85 20.11
CA LEU A 377 7.72 -18.05 20.79
C LEU A 377 7.25 -18.08 22.26
N LEU A 378 7.50 -17.02 23.02
CA LEU A 378 7.04 -16.90 24.41
C LEU A 378 5.52 -17.06 24.54
N THR A 379 4.75 -16.42 23.66
CA THR A 379 3.28 -16.51 23.67
C THR A 379 2.80 -17.93 23.41
N THR A 380 3.41 -18.59 22.42
CA THR A 380 3.08 -19.95 22.04
C THR A 380 3.39 -20.91 23.19
N MET A 381 4.53 -20.74 23.86
CA MET A 381 4.92 -21.57 25.00
C MET A 381 4.07 -21.32 26.25
N LEU A 382 3.70 -20.07 26.54
CA LEU A 382 2.76 -19.71 27.61
C LEU A 382 1.36 -20.29 27.37
N LEU A 383 0.81 -20.14 26.16
CA LEU A 383 -0.47 -20.74 25.78
C LEU A 383 -0.41 -22.27 25.80
N GLY A 384 0.72 -22.86 25.39
CA GLY A 384 1.00 -24.28 25.56
C GLY A 384 0.96 -24.72 27.03
N GLY A 385 1.52 -23.90 27.93
CA GLY A 385 1.40 -24.09 29.38
C GLY A 385 -0.06 -24.12 29.85
N PHE A 386 -0.88 -23.15 29.41
CA PHE A 386 -2.32 -23.13 29.72
C PHE A 386 -3.07 -24.35 29.16
N TRP A 387 -2.68 -24.87 28.00
CA TRP A 387 -3.27 -26.06 27.39
C TRP A 387 -2.98 -27.34 28.19
N HIS A 388 -1.80 -27.44 28.79
CA HIS A 388 -1.40 -28.62 29.58
C HIS A 388 -1.97 -28.65 31.01
N GLY A 389 -2.50 -27.53 31.51
CA GLY A 389 -3.31 -27.48 32.73
C GLY A 389 -3.27 -26.14 33.45
N ALA A 390 -4.28 -25.87 34.29
CA ALA A 390 -4.44 -24.60 35.01
C ALA A 390 -3.50 -24.41 36.22
N SER A 391 -2.49 -25.28 36.39
CA SER A 391 -1.54 -25.16 37.51
C SER A 391 -0.45 -24.13 37.20
N TRP A 392 -0.01 -23.39 38.22
CA TRP A 392 1.08 -22.42 38.10
C TRP A 392 2.38 -23.02 37.56
N ASN A 393 2.62 -24.32 37.78
CA ASN A 393 3.80 -25.01 37.29
C ASN A 393 3.84 -25.05 35.76
N PHE A 394 2.69 -25.24 35.08
CA PHE A 394 2.65 -25.26 33.62
C PHE A 394 2.81 -23.87 33.01
N ILE A 395 2.30 -22.83 33.68
CA ILE A 395 2.46 -21.43 33.28
C ILE A 395 3.93 -21.01 33.40
N ILE A 396 4.57 -21.31 34.54
CA ILE A 396 5.99 -21.01 34.78
C ILE A 396 6.88 -21.80 33.81
N TRP A 397 6.56 -23.07 33.56
CA TRP A 397 7.25 -23.89 32.56
C TRP A 397 7.15 -23.27 31.17
N GLY A 398 5.96 -22.89 30.71
CA GLY A 398 5.76 -22.22 29.42
C GLY A 398 6.49 -20.88 29.32
N ALA A 399 6.56 -20.11 30.41
CA ALA A 399 7.29 -18.83 30.45
C ALA A 399 8.82 -18.98 30.40
N LEU A 400 9.37 -20.10 30.90
CA LEU A 400 10.82 -20.37 30.90
C LEU A 400 11.33 -20.94 29.57
N HIS A 401 10.47 -21.62 28.81
CA HIS A 401 10.84 -22.32 27.57
C HIS A 401 10.61 -21.51 26.31
N GLY A 402 9.86 -20.41 26.39
CA GLY A 402 9.76 -19.42 25.32
C GLY A 402 10.51 -18.15 25.68
#